data_AF-A0A945XFY4-F1
#
_entry.id   AF-A0A945XFY4-F1
#
_cell.length_a   1.000
_cell.length_b   1.000
_cell.length_c   1.000
_cell.angle_alpha   90.00
_cell.angle_beta   90.00
_cell.angle_gamma   90.00
#
_symmetry.space_group_name_H-M   'P 1'
#
loop_
_entity.id
_entity.type
_entity.pdbx_description
1 polymer ?
#
loop_
_entity_poly.entity_id
_entity_poly.type
_entity_poly.pdbx_seq_one_letter_code
_entity_poly.pdbx_strand_id
1 'polypeptide(L)' 'MENDDLPKNMPKPKRDLYPISIEELHEYIAEMHEEIERVRAEIERKEAHRAGVEAIFKS' A
#
# COMPACT_ATOMS: atom_id res chain seq x y z
N MET A 1 -2.51 4.07 36.60
CA MET A 1 -3.74 3.78 35.83
C MET A 1 -3.86 4.97 34.89
N GLU A 2 -3.83 4.84 33.57
CA GLU A 2 -4.45 3.86 32.69
C GLU A 2 -3.83 4.13 31.31
N ASN A 3 -2.96 3.24 30.83
CA ASN A 3 -2.32 3.36 29.50
C ASN A 3 -2.80 2.18 28.63
N ASP A 4 -4.07 1.81 28.81
CA ASP A 4 -4.62 0.52 28.36
C ASP A 4 -5.63 0.66 27.21
N ASP A 5 -5.69 1.82 26.56
CA ASP A 5 -6.73 2.11 25.55
C ASP A 5 -6.17 2.52 24.18
N LEU A 6 -4.99 1.99 23.83
CA LEU A 6 -4.58 1.97 22.42
C LEU A 6 -5.39 0.87 21.71
N PRO A 7 -6.22 1.20 20.69
CA PRO A 7 -6.97 0.19 19.97
C PRO A 7 -6.00 -0.83 19.38
N LYS A 8 -6.16 -2.09 19.78
CA LYS A 8 -5.42 -3.22 19.22
C LYS A 8 -5.63 -3.18 17.71
N ASN A 9 -4.55 -2.92 16.97
CA ASN A 9 -4.55 -2.84 15.52
C ASN A 9 -4.82 -4.25 14.97
N MET A 10 -6.08 -4.68 15.04
CA MET A 10 -6.48 -5.99 14.56
C MET A 10 -6.31 -5.98 13.05
N PRO A 11 -5.53 -6.92 12.48
CA PRO A 11 -5.38 -7.00 11.05
C PRO A 11 -6.76 -7.19 10.43
N LYS A 12 -7.09 -6.35 9.44
CA LYS A 12 -8.35 -6.50 8.71
C LYS A 12 -8.41 -7.92 8.14
N PRO A 13 -9.52 -8.64 8.30
CA PRO A 13 -9.64 -9.97 7.75
C PRO A 13 -9.40 -9.91 6.24
N LYS A 14 -8.59 -10.85 5.74
CA LYS A 14 -8.34 -10.98 4.30
C LYS A 14 -9.64 -11.44 3.62
N ARG A 15 -9.78 -11.08 2.34
CA ARG A 15 -10.83 -11.62 1.48
C ARG A 15 -10.77 -13.15 1.50
N ASP A 16 -11.90 -13.80 1.70
CA ASP A 16 -12.00 -15.25 1.55
C ASP A 16 -11.89 -15.59 0.05
N LEU A 17 -10.93 -16.44 -0.28
CA LEU A 17 -10.63 -16.84 -1.65
C LEU A 17 -11.23 -18.21 -2.00
N TYR A 18 -11.73 -18.96 -1.02
CA TYR A 18 -12.29 -20.31 -1.24
C TYR A 18 -13.45 -20.35 -2.25
N PRO A 19 -14.42 -19.41 -2.24
CA PRO A 19 -15.54 -19.47 -3.19
C PRO A 19 -15.24 -18.87 -4.57
N ILE A 20 -14.04 -18.32 -4.79
CA ILE A 20 -13.67 -17.61 -6.03
C ILE A 20 -13.12 -18.60 -7.06
N SER A 21 -13.56 -18.48 -8.31
CA SER A 21 -13.06 -19.33 -9.40
C SER A 21 -11.60 -19.00 -9.76
N ILE A 22 -10.91 -19.93 -10.45
CA ILE A 22 -9.53 -19.71 -10.89
C ILE A 22 -9.41 -18.49 -11.82
N GLU A 23 -10.37 -18.29 -12.72
CA GLU A 23 -10.40 -17.15 -13.64
C GLU A 23 -10.51 -15.83 -12.87
N GLU A 24 -11.46 -15.73 -11.94
CA GLU A 24 -11.62 -14.55 -11.07
C GLU A 24 -10.40 -14.32 -10.17
N LEU A 25 -9.68 -15.37 -9.76
CA LEU A 25 -8.42 -15.21 -9.01
C LEU A 25 -7.31 -14.63 -9.90
N HIS A 26 -7.26 -14.99 -11.18
CA HIS A 26 -6.32 -14.38 -12.14
C HIS A 26 -6.64 -12.90 -12.38
N GLU A 27 -7.92 -12.56 -12.53
CA GLU A 27 -8.37 -11.16 -12.63
C GLU A 27 -8.01 -10.38 -11.37
N TYR A 28 -8.29 -10.94 -10.18
CA TYR A 28 -7.94 -10.31 -8.92
C TYR A 28 -6.42 -10.08 -8.77
N ILE A 29 -5.59 -11.03 -9.23
CA ILE A 29 -4.14 -10.85 -9.27
C ILE A 29 -3.75 -9.69 -10.19
N ALA A 30 -4.38 -9.58 -11.37
CA ALA A 30 -4.09 -8.52 -12.33
C ALA A 30 -4.43 -7.15 -11.75
N GLU A 31 -5.60 -7.00 -11.14
CA GLU A 31 -6.02 -5.75 -10.46
C GLU A 31 -5.03 -5.34 -9.36
N MET A 32 -4.61 -6.30 -8.53
CA MET A 32 -3.65 -6.01 -7.45
C MET A 32 -2.27 -5.63 -7.98
N HIS A 33 -1.82 -6.21 -9.11
CA HIS A 33 -0.57 -5.80 -9.73
C HIS A 33 -0.65 -4.40 -10.32
N GLU A 34 -1.75 -4.04 -10.98
CA GLU A 34 -1.96 -2.68 -11.49
C GLU A 34 -1.90 -1.66 -10.35
N GLU A 35 -2.54 -1.97 -9.22
CA GLU A 35 -2.51 -1.11 -8.04
C GLU A 35 -1.09 -1.00 -7.45
N ILE A 36 -0.32 -2.09 -7.41
CA ILE A 36 1.08 -2.07 -6.98
C ILE A 36 1.89 -1.12 -7.87
N GLU A 37 1.74 -1.19 -9.18
CA GLU A 37 2.47 -0.32 -10.11
C GLU A 37 2.05 1.15 -9.96
N ARG A 38 0.75 1.42 -9.76
CA ARG A 38 0.25 2.78 -9.47
C ARG A 38 0.88 3.35 -8.20
N VAL A 39 0.96 2.56 -7.14
CA VAL A 39 1.55 2.96 -5.86
C VAL A 39 3.06 3.19 -6.01
N ARG A 40 3.78 2.29 -6.70
CA ARG A 40 5.21 2.46 -6.99
C ARG A 40 5.49 3.76 -7.72
N ALA A 41 4.72 4.08 -8.76
CA ALA A 41 4.88 5.33 -9.51
C ALA A 41 4.64 6.58 -8.63
N GLU A 42 3.69 6.52 -7.69
CA GLU A 42 3.46 7.62 -6.74
C GLU A 42 4.61 7.76 -5.72
N ILE A 43 5.17 6.64 -5.25
CA ILE A 43 6.35 6.66 -4.38
C ILE A 43 7.52 7.33 -5.09
N GLU A 44 7.80 6.95 -6.33
CA GLU A 44 8.87 7.57 -7.13
C GLU A 44 8.69 9.08 -7.29
N ARG A 45 7.46 9.53 -7.57
CA ARG A 45 7.14 10.97 -7.60
C ARG A 45 7.43 11.68 -6.28
N LYS A 46 7.07 11.06 -5.16
CA LYS A 46 7.29 11.63 -3.82
C LYS A 46 8.78 11.69 -3.46
N GLU A 47 9.53 10.63 -3.75
CA GLU A 47 10.98 10.58 -3.54
C GLU A 47 11.71 11.62 -4.40
N ALA A 48 11.34 11.76 -5.68
CA ALA A 48 11.90 12.79 -6.55
C ALA A 48 11.64 14.21 -6.03
N HIS A 49 10.42 14.49 -5.55
CA HIS A 49 10.09 15.76 -4.92
C HIS A 49 10.95 16.01 -3.66
N ARG A 50 11.09 15.00 -2.80
CA ARG A 50 11.94 15.10 -1.59
C ARG A 50 13.40 15.38 -1.95
N ALA A 51 13.97 14.67 -2.91
CA ALA A 51 15.35 14.87 -3.35
C ALA A 51 15.58 16.29 -3.91
N GLY A 52 14.63 16.81 -4.68
CA GLY A 52 14.67 18.19 -5.18
C GLY A 52 14.67 19.23 -4.05
N VAL A 53 13.88 19.00 -3.00
CA VAL A 53 13.85 19.87 -1.81
C VAL A 53 15.17 19.79 -1.03
N GLU A 54 15.69 18.58 -0.77
CA GLU A 54 16.96 18.40 -0.06
C GLU A 54 18.16 19.05 -0.80
N ALA A 55 18.13 19.10 -2.13
CA ALA A 55 19.15 19.76 -2.94
C ALA A 55 19.16 21.29 -2.77
N ILE A 56 17.98 21.91 -2.60
CA ILE A 56 17.84 23.37 -2.37
C ILE A 56 18.31 23.76 -0.97
N PHE A 57 18.10 22.92 0.04
CA PHE A 57 18.53 23.20 1.42
C PHE A 57 19.99 22.87 1.71
N LYS A 58 20.70 22.19 0.80
CA LYS A 58 22.14 21.91 0.89
C LYS A 58 23.03 22.88 0.11
N SER A 59 22.44 23.82 -0.64
CA SER A 59 23.16 24.93 -1.30
C SER A 59 23.29 26.16 -0.40
#